data_AF-A0A931E3R9-F1
#
_entry.id   AF-A0A931E3R9-F1
#
_cell.length_a   1.000
_cell.length_b   1.000
_cell.length_c   1.000
_cell.angle_alpha   90.00
_cell.angle_beta   90.00
_cell.angle_gamma   90.00
#
_symmetry.space_group_name_H-M   'P 1'
#
loop_
_entity.id
_entity.type
_entity.pdbx_description
1 polymer ?
#
loop_
_entity_poly.entity_id
_entity_poly.type
_entity_poly.pdbx_seq_one_letter_code
_entity_poly.pdbx_strand_id
1 'polypeptide(L)'
;NPACPTNAEPDLIVGECPTCKANGKHGDLVAHKSERTGKRFIRCTNYEECETSYPLPARGKLEKTDEVCPDCGAPMVVVTTQRGPWKLCPNYDCPGKEKKTAPRRGARKSTKSTKSTKAAKK
;
A
#
# COMPACT_ATOMS: atom_id res chain seq x y z
N ASN A 1 1.18 -6.02 -30.75
CA ASN A 1 0.05 -5.08 -30.90
C ASN A 1 -0.50 -4.80 -29.50
N PRO A 2 -0.26 -3.62 -28.92
CA PRO A 2 -0.56 -3.34 -27.51
C PRO A 2 -2.05 -3.21 -27.17
N ALA A 3 -2.95 -3.17 -28.16
CA ALA A 3 -4.40 -3.09 -27.99
C ALA A 3 -5.07 -4.43 -28.38
N CYS A 4 -4.80 -5.50 -27.62
CA CYS A 4 -5.52 -6.77 -27.81
C CYS A 4 -6.80 -6.73 -26.97
N PRO A 5 -8.00 -6.79 -27.57
CA PRO A 5 -9.28 -6.64 -26.84
C PRO A 5 -9.52 -7.71 -25.77
N THR A 6 -8.78 -8.83 -25.80
CA THR A 6 -8.81 -9.86 -24.75
C THR A 6 -8.21 -9.40 -23.41
N ASN A 7 -7.48 -8.28 -23.36
CA ASN A 7 -6.79 -7.80 -22.16
C ASN A 7 -7.47 -6.61 -21.48
N ALA A 8 -8.51 -6.02 -22.09
CA ALA A 8 -9.27 -4.89 -21.54
C ALA A 8 -10.21 -5.39 -20.42
N GLU A 9 -9.75 -5.30 -19.17
CA GLU A 9 -10.61 -5.42 -18.00
C GLU A 9 -11.23 -4.05 -17.69
N PRO A 10 -12.50 -3.99 -17.27
CA PRO A 10 -13.14 -2.73 -16.93
C PRO A 10 -12.47 -2.07 -15.72
N ASP A 11 -12.29 -0.76 -15.83
CA ASP A 11 -11.76 0.07 -14.75
C ASP A 11 -12.69 0.06 -13.54
N LEU A 12 -12.13 -0.18 -12.36
CA LEU A 12 -12.88 -0.24 -11.10
C LEU A 12 -12.50 0.94 -10.21
N ILE A 13 -13.49 1.77 -9.89
CA ILE A 13 -13.30 2.91 -8.97
C ILE A 13 -13.25 2.37 -7.54
N VAL A 14 -12.09 2.53 -6.91
CA VAL A 14 -11.80 2.03 -5.56
C VAL A 14 -12.21 3.02 -4.48
N GLY A 15 -12.06 4.33 -4.74
CA GLY A 15 -12.41 5.39 -3.78
C GLY A 15 -11.72 6.71 -4.11
N GLU A 16 -11.72 7.65 -3.16
CA GLU A 16 -11.10 8.97 -3.33
C GLU A 16 -9.59 8.95 -3.06
N CYS A 17 -8.84 9.82 -3.75
CA CYS A 17 -7.41 9.99 -3.58
C CYS A 17 -7.08 10.87 -2.36
N PRO A 18 -6.29 10.37 -1.38
CA PRO A 18 -5.92 11.16 -0.20
C PRO A 18 -5.05 12.37 -0.56
N THR A 19 -4.16 12.24 -1.54
CA THR A 19 -3.28 13.32 -1.99
C THR A 19 -4.09 14.45 -2.62
N CYS A 20 -5.08 14.13 -3.45
CA CYS A 20 -5.98 15.13 -4.03
C CYS A 20 -6.77 15.85 -2.95
N LYS A 21 -7.30 15.10 -1.96
CA LYS A 21 -8.03 15.69 -0.82
C LYS A 21 -7.15 16.63 -0.01
N ALA A 22 -5.89 16.29 0.22
CA ALA A 22 -4.92 17.16 0.88
C ALA A 22 -4.61 18.43 0.08
N ASN A 23 -4.60 18.34 -1.25
CA ASN A 23 -4.40 19.46 -2.17
C ASN A 23 -5.68 20.26 -2.49
N GLY A 24 -6.81 19.95 -1.84
CA GLY A 24 -8.08 20.65 -2.04
C GLY A 24 -8.80 20.30 -3.35
N LYS A 25 -8.49 19.16 -3.96
CA LYS A 25 -9.07 18.70 -5.23
C LYS A 25 -9.78 17.36 -5.09
N HIS A 26 -10.76 17.11 -5.94
CA HIS A 26 -11.35 15.79 -6.08
C HIS A 26 -10.53 14.95 -7.07
N GLY A 27 -10.24 13.72 -6.70
CA GLY A 27 -9.56 12.75 -7.56
C GLY A 27 -10.00 11.35 -7.17
N ASP A 28 -10.37 10.55 -8.16
CA ASP A 28 -10.85 9.18 -7.96
C ASP A 28 -9.71 8.21 -8.23
N LEU A 29 -9.53 7.25 -7.33
CA LEU A 29 -8.57 6.17 -7.48
C LEU A 29 -9.20 5.02 -8.26
N VAL A 30 -8.67 4.79 -9.46
CA VAL A 30 -9.17 3.81 -10.41
C VAL A 30 -8.19 2.65 -10.51
N ALA A 31 -8.65 1.43 -10.23
CA ALA A 31 -7.92 0.21 -10.49
C ALA A 31 -8.03 -0.15 -11.97
N HIS A 32 -6.90 -0.10 -12.67
CA HIS A 32 -6.76 -0.42 -14.09
C HIS A 32 -5.78 -1.59 -14.28
N LYS A 33 -5.96 -2.35 -15.36
CA LYS A 33 -5.04 -3.41 -15.77
C LYS A 33 -4.27 -2.99 -17.01
N SER A 34 -2.94 -2.90 -16.89
CA SER A 34 -2.06 -2.56 -18.01
C SER A 34 -2.17 -3.61 -19.12
N GLU A 35 -2.59 -3.20 -20.32
CA GLU A 35 -2.59 -4.08 -21.50
C GLU A 35 -1.18 -4.49 -21.93
N ARG A 36 -0.19 -3.61 -21.70
CA ARG A 36 1.21 -3.83 -22.07
C ARG A 36 1.92 -4.83 -21.18
N THR A 37 1.66 -4.80 -19.86
CA THR A 37 2.39 -5.61 -18.88
C THR A 37 1.53 -6.67 -18.20
N GLY A 38 0.21 -6.64 -18.39
CA GLY A 38 -0.75 -7.51 -17.71
C GLY A 38 -0.89 -7.26 -16.21
N LYS A 39 -0.14 -6.29 -15.65
CA LYS A 39 -0.16 -5.95 -14.22
C LYS A 39 -1.31 -5.00 -13.91
N ARG A 40 -1.85 -5.13 -12.71
CA ARG A 40 -2.89 -4.24 -12.18
C ARG A 40 -2.27 -3.15 -11.32
N PHE A 41 -2.85 -1.97 -11.36
CA PHE A 41 -2.42 -0.84 -10.55
C PHE A 41 -3.61 0.10 -10.31
N ILE A 42 -3.58 0.81 -9.20
CA ILE A 42 -4.48 1.92 -8.94
C ILE A 42 -3.82 3.19 -9.44
N ARG A 43 -4.53 4.01 -10.19
CA ARG A 43 -4.10 5.32 -10.64
C ARG A 43 -5.19 6.34 -10.32
N CYS A 44 -4.80 7.50 -9.80
CA CYS A 44 -5.72 8.61 -9.66
C CYS A 44 -6.15 9.15 -11.03
N THR A 45 -7.41 9.56 -11.17
CA THR A 45 -7.88 10.28 -12.37
C THR A 45 -7.09 11.57 -12.59
N ASN A 46 -6.70 12.24 -11.52
CA ASN A 46 -5.90 13.45 -11.55
C ASN A 46 -4.39 13.18 -11.33
N TYR A 47 -3.88 12.10 -11.94
CA TYR A 47 -2.49 11.66 -11.78
C TYR A 47 -1.47 12.75 -12.14
N GLU A 48 -1.77 13.64 -13.09
CA GLU A 48 -0.82 14.69 -13.51
C GLU A 48 -0.49 15.69 -12.39
N GLU A 49 -1.37 15.80 -11.38
CA GLU A 49 -1.16 16.72 -10.27
C GLU A 49 -0.75 16.02 -8.98
N CYS A 50 -1.19 14.78 -8.76
CA CYS A 50 -0.91 14.04 -7.53
C CYS A 50 0.15 12.96 -7.67
N GLU A 51 0.47 12.55 -8.91
CA GLU A 51 1.38 11.44 -9.29
C GLU A 51 1.17 10.16 -8.47
N THR A 52 -0.03 9.99 -7.91
CA THR A 52 -0.34 8.93 -6.97
C THR A 52 -0.76 7.69 -7.74
N SER A 53 0.07 6.65 -7.66
CA SER A 53 -0.23 5.33 -8.20
C SER A 53 0.20 4.24 -7.21
N TYR A 54 -0.59 3.17 -7.16
CA TYR A 54 -0.31 2.06 -6.26
C TYR A 54 -0.27 0.75 -7.04
N PRO A 55 0.81 -0.04 -6.92
CA PRO A 55 0.88 -1.34 -7.56
C PRO A 55 -0.10 -2.30 -6.88
N LEU A 56 -0.75 -3.16 -7.67
CA LEU A 56 -1.66 -4.19 -7.16
C LEU A 56 -1.24 -5.59 -7.60
N PRO A 57 -1.65 -6.62 -6.85
CA PRO A 57 -1.49 -8.01 -7.29
C PRO A 57 -2.18 -8.23 -8.64
N ALA A 58 -1.44 -8.82 -9.59
CA ALA A 58 -1.98 -9.13 -10.92
C ALA A 58 -3.04 -10.26 -10.91
N ARG A 59 -3.13 -11.03 -9.83
CA ARG A 59 -4.03 -12.19 -9.68
C ARG A 59 -5.01 -11.97 -8.53
N GLY A 60 -6.22 -12.52 -8.69
CA GLY A 60 -7.33 -12.43 -7.73
C GLY A 60 -8.48 -11.56 -8.24
N LYS A 61 -9.66 -11.65 -7.65
CA LYS A 61 -10.76 -10.72 -7.91
C LYS A 61 -10.56 -9.50 -7.01
N LEU A 62 -10.58 -8.31 -7.59
CA LEU A 62 -10.43 -7.07 -6.84
C LEU A 62 -11.79 -6.49 -6.53
N GLU A 63 -12.01 -6.13 -5.27
CA GLU A 63 -13.26 -5.56 -4.79
C GLU A 63 -12.95 -4.27 -4.04
N LYS A 64 -13.73 -3.22 -4.33
CA LYS A 64 -13.64 -1.95 -3.61
C LYS A 64 -14.07 -2.15 -2.16
N THR A 65 -13.48 -1.39 -1.25
CA THR A 65 -13.89 -1.36 0.15
C THR A 65 -14.07 0.10 0.54
N ASP A 66 -15.12 0.40 1.31
CA ASP A 66 -15.42 1.75 1.78
C ASP A 66 -14.57 2.17 3.00
N GLU A 67 -13.56 1.38 3.35
CA GLU A 67 -12.66 1.63 4.46
C GLU A 67 -11.39 2.34 3.99
N VAL A 68 -11.01 3.38 4.71
CA VAL A 68 -9.80 4.17 4.47
C VAL A 68 -8.73 3.78 5.50
N CYS A 69 -7.48 3.67 5.06
CA CYS A 69 -6.37 3.41 5.98
C CYS A 69 -6.13 4.61 6.89
N PRO A 70 -6.12 4.46 8.23
CA PRO A 70 -5.93 5.58 9.15
C PRO A 70 -4.51 6.14 9.15
N ASP A 71 -3.51 5.33 8.78
CA ASP A 71 -2.10 5.73 8.78
C ASP A 71 -1.68 6.48 7.51
N CYS A 72 -2.31 6.21 6.36
CA CYS A 72 -1.91 6.79 5.08
C CYS A 72 -3.04 7.42 4.26
N GLY A 73 -4.29 7.34 4.73
CA GLY A 73 -5.46 7.92 4.06
C GLY A 73 -5.86 7.23 2.74
N ALA A 74 -5.16 6.18 2.31
CA ALA A 74 -5.47 5.48 1.07
C ALA A 74 -6.66 4.52 1.26
N PRO A 75 -7.55 4.36 0.27
CA PRO A 75 -8.65 3.40 0.36
C PRO A 75 -8.12 1.97 0.37
N MET A 76 -8.73 1.12 1.19
CA MET A 76 -8.40 -0.30 1.23
C MET A 76 -9.07 -1.04 0.08
N VAL A 77 -8.43 -2.11 -0.38
CA VAL A 77 -9.00 -3.04 -1.38
C VAL A 77 -9.03 -4.44 -0.82
N VAL A 78 -10.04 -5.22 -1.20
CA VAL A 78 -10.09 -6.65 -0.94
C VAL A 78 -9.66 -7.38 -2.20
N VAL A 79 -8.68 -8.27 -2.05
CA VAL A 79 -8.23 -9.17 -3.12
C VAL A 79 -8.67 -10.58 -2.76
N THR A 80 -9.56 -11.15 -3.56
CA THR A 80 -10.07 -12.52 -3.39
C THR A 80 -9.24 -13.47 -4.24
N THR A 81 -8.53 -14.40 -3.59
CA THR A 81 -7.71 -15.43 -4.24
C THR A 81 -8.20 -16.83 -3.85
N GLN A 82 -7.59 -17.89 -4.38
CA GLN A 82 -7.90 -19.26 -3.95
C GLN A 82 -7.71 -19.51 -2.45
N ARG A 83 -6.87 -18.72 -1.77
CA ARG A 83 -6.67 -18.81 -0.32
C ARG A 83 -7.72 -18.05 0.49
N GLY A 84 -8.62 -17.33 -0.19
CA GLY A 84 -9.65 -16.48 0.41
C GLY A 84 -9.44 -14.98 0.15
N PRO A 85 -10.42 -14.15 0.56
CA PRO A 85 -10.35 -12.69 0.52
C PRO A 85 -9.40 -12.14 1.59
N TRP A 86 -8.53 -11.22 1.20
CA TRP A 86 -7.67 -10.49 2.14
C TRP A 86 -7.68 -9.00 1.83
N LYS A 87 -7.70 -8.19 2.89
CA LYS A 87 -7.63 -6.73 2.82
C LYS A 87 -6.19 -6.28 2.61
N LEU A 88 -5.95 -5.45 1.61
CA LEU A 88 -4.66 -4.90 1.25
C LEU A 88 -4.73 -3.38 1.24
N CYS A 89 -3.79 -2.73 1.94
CA CYS A 89 -3.51 -1.32 1.75
C CYS A 89 -2.62 -1.16 0.48
N PRO A 90 -3.09 -0.45 -0.57
CA PRO A 90 -2.35 -0.26 -1.81
C PRO A 90 -1.05 0.52 -1.63
N ASN A 91 -1.01 1.41 -0.63
CA ASN A 91 0.19 2.16 -0.30
C ASN A 91 1.21 1.23 0.39
N TYR A 92 2.35 0.99 -0.25
CA TYR A 92 3.44 0.18 0.31
C TYR A 92 4.25 0.92 1.36
N ASP A 93 4.38 2.23 1.23
CA ASP A 93 5.04 3.14 2.16
C ASP A 93 4.17 3.51 3.38
N CYS A 94 3.06 2.80 3.59
CA CYS A 94 2.20 3.02 4.74
C CYS A 94 2.95 2.70 6.06
N PRO A 95 3.10 3.68 6.98
CA PRO A 95 3.84 3.50 8.23
C PRO A 95 3.16 2.50 9.19
N GLY A 96 1.91 2.12 8.94
CA GLY A 96 1.17 1.11 9.72
C GLY A 96 1.64 -0.34 9.49
N LYS A 97 2.41 -0.64 8.43
CA LYS A 97 2.84 -2.02 8.12
C LYS A 97 3.84 -2.57 9.14
N GLU A 98 4.65 -1.70 9.75
CA GLU A 98 5.68 -2.11 10.71
C GLU A 98 5.09 -2.64 12.03
N LYS A 99 3.86 -2.23 12.38
CA LYS A 99 3.20 -2.66 13.63
C LYS A 99 2.65 -4.10 13.57
N LYS A 100 2.47 -4.69 12.37
CA LYS A 100 1.96 -6.07 12.22
C LYS A 100 3.06 -7.13 12.26
N THR A 101 4.33 -6.75 12.09
CA THR A 101 5.47 -7.61 12.41
C THR A 101 5.84 -7.36 13.87
N ALA A 102 4.95 -7.68 14.81
CA ALA A 102 5.40 -7.92 16.17
C ALA A 102 6.45 -9.05 16.07
N PRO A 103 7.71 -8.83 16.48
CA PRO A 103 8.71 -9.88 16.42
C PRO A 103 8.20 -11.03 17.26
N ARG A 104 8.16 -12.23 16.67
CA ARG A 104 7.92 -13.47 17.40
C ARG A 104 8.87 -13.48 18.60
N ARG A 105 8.29 -13.48 19.80
CA ARG A 105 9.01 -13.62 21.07
C ARG A 105 10.09 -14.71 20.94
N GLY A 106 11.34 -14.33 21.20
CA GLY A 106 12.40 -15.26 21.53
C GLY A 106 13.77 -14.84 21.04
N ALA A 107 14.56 -14.17 21.90
CA ALA A 107 15.88 -14.67 22.33
C ALA A 107 16.69 -13.61 23.11
N ARG A 108 16.94 -13.94 24.38
CA ARG A 108 18.07 -13.59 25.25
C ARG A 108 18.47 -12.12 25.44
N LYS A 109 18.01 -11.62 26.59
CA LYS A 109 18.73 -10.78 27.55
C LYS A 109 20.26 -10.93 27.42
N SER A 110 20.95 -9.90 26.94
CA SER A 110 22.40 -9.74 27.14
C SER A 110 22.62 -8.58 28.09
N THR A 111 22.78 -8.94 29.36
CA THR A 111 23.42 -8.10 30.36
C THR A 111 24.87 -7.88 29.95
N LYS A 112 25.26 -6.64 29.65
CA LYS A 112 26.67 -6.23 29.69
C LYS A 112 26.73 -4.92 30.46
N SER A 113 26.70 -5.03 31.79
CA SER A 113 27.89 -4.91 32.63
C SER A 113 28.52 -3.53 32.48
N THR A 114 28.09 -2.65 33.39
CA THR A 114 28.82 -1.51 33.90
C THR A 114 30.31 -1.79 33.98
N LYS A 115 31.14 -0.93 33.40
CA LYS A 115 32.51 -0.72 33.89
C LYS A 115 32.79 0.77 33.96
N SER A 116 32.48 1.31 35.13
CA SER A 116 33.03 2.56 35.64
C SER A 116 34.54 2.39 35.86
N THR A 117 35.32 3.31 35.32
CA THR A 117 36.63 3.79 35.83
C THR A 117 36.86 5.14 35.16
N LYS A 118 36.39 6.26 35.72
CA LYS A 118 36.99 7.12 36.77
C LYS A 118 38.39 7.67 36.42
N ALA A 119 38.38 8.92 35.97
CA ALA A 119 39.28 10.06 36.19
C ALA A 119 40.71 9.87 36.77
N ALA A 120 41.69 10.53 36.13
CA ALA A 120 42.82 11.32 36.69
C ALA A 120 43.55 11.98 35.50
N LYS A 121 43.65 13.30 35.28
CA LYS A 121 44.20 14.45 36.03
C LYS A 121 45.71 14.33 36.33
N LYS A 122 46.55 14.90 35.46
CA LYS A 122 47.55 15.94 35.77
C LYS A 122 48.25 16.42 34.51
#